data_AF-A0A3P1VYS9-F1
#
_entry.id   AF-A0A3P1VYS9-F1
#
_cell.length_a   1.000
_cell.length_b   1.000
_cell.length_c   1.000
_cell.angle_alpha   90.00
_cell.angle_beta   90.00
_cell.angle_gamma   90.00
#
_symmetry.space_group_name_H-M   'P 1'
#
loop_
_entity.id
_entity.type
_entity.pdbx_description
1 polymer ?
#
loop_
_entity_poly.entity_id
_entity_poly.type
_entity_poly.pdbx_seq_one_letter_code
_entity_poly.pdbx_strand_id
1 'polypeptide(L)'
;MFNKVKIVHSIPGRIRLLIPSLDKFPEQMKKHEHYITAIIKLKNGIKSVEYSYLTSKVLIEYDKDKLKEQDIVDWLNKIWKIIVDNEDVYQGMSVDDVDKNVKRFFEMLKSELEGR
;
A
#
# COMPACT_ATOMS: atom_id res chain seq x y z
N MET A 1 0.89 -10.89 -12.94
CA MET A 1 1.15 -9.76 -13.87
C MET A 1 0.93 -8.46 -13.11
N PHE A 2 1.94 -7.61 -13.00
CA PHE A 2 1.85 -6.35 -12.25
C PHE A 2 1.00 -5.33 -13.03
N ASN A 3 -0.12 -4.91 -12.44
CA ASN A 3 -0.93 -3.81 -12.94
C ASN A 3 -0.59 -2.55 -12.16
N LYS A 4 -0.37 -1.44 -12.88
CA LYS A 4 -0.06 -0.14 -12.28
C LYS A 4 -1.26 0.45 -11.56
N VAL A 5 -1.00 1.15 -10.46
CA VAL A 5 -1.93 2.04 -9.77
C VAL A 5 -2.40 3.12 -10.74
N LYS A 6 -3.71 3.42 -10.72
CA LYS A 6 -4.32 4.43 -11.60
C LYS A 6 -4.97 5.54 -10.79
N ILE A 7 -4.85 6.78 -11.25
CA ILE A 7 -5.59 7.91 -10.68
C ILE A 7 -7.06 7.79 -11.12
N VAL A 8 -7.98 7.85 -10.15
CA VAL A 8 -9.43 7.89 -10.40
C VAL A 8 -9.93 9.33 -10.38
N HIS A 9 -9.47 10.10 -9.40
CA HIS A 9 -9.81 11.51 -9.25
C HIS A 9 -8.69 12.17 -8.45
N SER A 10 -8.39 13.43 -8.75
CA SER A 10 -7.38 14.16 -8.00
C SER A 10 -7.70 15.64 -7.90
N ILE A 11 -7.45 16.19 -6.73
CA ILE A 11 -7.43 17.63 -6.44
C ILE A 11 -6.19 17.93 -5.59
N PRO A 12 -5.70 19.18 -5.55
CA PRO A 12 -4.53 19.52 -4.74
C PRO A 12 -4.70 19.10 -3.27
N GLY A 13 -3.80 18.24 -2.79
CA GLY A 13 -3.79 17.73 -1.41
C GLY A 13 -4.70 16.52 -1.16
N ARG A 14 -5.43 16.03 -2.17
CA ARG A 14 -6.27 14.82 -2.05
C ARG A 14 -6.37 14.05 -3.35
N ILE A 15 -5.93 12.80 -3.34
CA ILE A 15 -5.94 11.91 -4.51
C ILE A 15 -6.69 10.61 -4.21
N ARG A 16 -7.51 10.16 -5.16
CA ARG A 16 -8.20 8.87 -5.13
C ARG A 16 -7.63 7.98 -6.22
N LEU A 17 -7.22 6.79 -5.84
CA LEU A 17 -6.46 5.86 -6.65
C LEU A 17 -7.18 4.52 -6.73
N LEU A 18 -7.07 3.86 -7.87
CA LEU A 18 -7.45 2.46 -8.05
C LEU A 18 -6.19 1.61 -7.87
N ILE A 19 -6.22 0.74 -6.86
CA ILE A 19 -5.17 -0.24 -6.59
C ILE A 19 -5.63 -1.59 -7.17
N PRO A 20 -4.98 -2.11 -8.22
CA PRO A 20 -5.42 -3.34 -8.86
C PRO A 20 -5.50 -4.51 -7.88
N SER A 21 -6.60 -5.26 -7.89
CA SER A 21 -6.78 -6.47 -7.05
C SER A 21 -6.76 -6.23 -5.54
N LEU A 22 -6.92 -4.97 -5.08
CA LEU A 22 -7.09 -4.68 -3.66
C LEU A 22 -8.37 -5.32 -3.08
N ASP A 23 -9.41 -5.48 -3.89
CA ASP A 23 -10.63 -6.24 -3.55
C ASP A 23 -10.36 -7.71 -3.20
N LYS A 24 -9.26 -8.27 -3.72
CA LYS A 24 -8.83 -9.65 -3.46
C LYS A 24 -7.86 -9.75 -2.28
N PHE A 25 -7.57 -8.65 -1.60
CA PHE A 25 -6.68 -8.66 -0.44
C PHE A 25 -7.29 -9.52 0.68
N PRO A 26 -6.56 -10.52 1.21
CA PRO A 26 -7.14 -11.48 2.16
C PRO A 26 -7.69 -10.81 3.43
N GLU A 27 -8.89 -11.19 3.86
CA GLU A 27 -9.54 -10.63 5.08
C GLU A 27 -8.65 -10.72 6.32
N GLN A 28 -7.98 -11.87 6.50
CA GLN A 28 -7.04 -12.11 7.59
C GLN A 28 -5.85 -11.13 7.64
N MET A 29 -5.53 -10.48 6.52
CA MET A 29 -4.48 -9.48 6.43
C MET A 29 -4.98 -8.07 6.78
N LYS A 30 -6.29 -7.82 6.74
CA LYS A 30 -6.85 -6.48 7.00
C LYS A 30 -6.66 -6.02 8.44
N LYS A 31 -6.63 -6.93 9.42
CA LYS A 31 -6.26 -6.59 10.82
C LYS A 31 -4.84 -5.99 10.93
N HIS A 32 -4.01 -6.24 9.92
CA HIS A 32 -2.64 -5.75 9.78
C HIS A 32 -2.50 -4.54 8.84
N GLU A 33 -3.60 -3.95 8.39
CA GLU A 33 -3.64 -2.77 7.50
C GLU A 33 -2.83 -1.58 8.06
N HIS A 34 -2.75 -1.48 9.40
CA HIS A 34 -1.98 -0.44 10.07
C HIS A 34 -0.50 -0.44 9.69
N TYR A 35 0.10 -1.60 9.37
CA TYR A 35 1.48 -1.68 8.92
C TYR A 35 1.65 -1.13 7.50
N ILE A 36 0.77 -1.49 6.55
CA ILE A 36 0.78 -0.89 5.20
C ILE A 36 0.57 0.62 5.29
N THR A 37 -0.34 1.06 6.14
CA THR A 37 -0.59 2.49 6.36
C THR A 37 0.65 3.21 6.89
N ALA A 38 1.35 2.61 7.85
CA ALA A 38 2.61 3.16 8.37
C ALA A 38 3.67 3.25 7.27
N ILE A 39 3.79 2.22 6.43
CA ILE A 39 4.72 2.18 5.30
C ILE A 39 4.39 3.27 4.26
N ILE A 40 3.12 3.41 3.87
CA ILE A 40 2.71 4.46 2.93
C ILE A 40 3.09 5.83 3.51
N LYS A 41 2.84 6.05 4.81
CA LYS A 41 3.18 7.30 5.52
C LYS A 41 4.68 7.56 5.71
N LEU A 42 5.58 6.62 5.41
CA LEU A 42 7.03 6.90 5.34
C LEU A 42 7.36 7.97 4.30
N LYS A 43 6.51 8.12 3.27
CA LYS A 43 6.62 9.24 2.33
C LYS A 43 6.18 10.54 3.04
N ASN A 44 7.17 11.33 3.44
CA ASN A 44 6.96 12.64 4.04
C ASN A 44 6.00 13.49 3.20
N GLY A 45 4.95 14.01 3.83
CA GLY A 45 3.89 14.77 3.17
C GLY A 45 2.56 14.01 3.07
N ILE A 46 2.51 12.69 3.24
CA ILE A 46 1.24 11.95 3.37
C ILE A 46 0.65 12.16 4.77
N LYS A 47 -0.62 12.56 4.84
CA LYS A 47 -1.34 12.87 6.09
C LYS A 47 -2.25 11.71 6.53
N SER A 48 -3.08 11.22 5.62
CA SER A 48 -4.05 10.15 5.86
C SER A 48 -4.13 9.20 4.66
N VAL A 49 -4.54 7.97 4.95
CA VAL A 49 -4.77 6.91 3.96
C VAL A 49 -6.05 6.19 4.37
N GLU A 50 -6.99 6.05 3.44
CA GLU A 50 -8.25 5.33 3.65
C GLU A 50 -8.43 4.30 2.53
N TYR A 51 -8.87 3.10 2.89
CA TYR A 51 -9.03 1.98 1.95
C TYR A 51 -10.51 1.67 1.73
N SER A 52 -10.86 1.42 0.47
CA SER A 52 -12.13 0.84 0.07
C SER A 52 -11.84 -0.44 -0.71
N TYR A 53 -11.70 -1.55 0.02
CA TYR A 53 -11.49 -2.87 -0.56
C TYR A 53 -12.58 -3.24 -1.56
N LEU A 54 -13.86 -2.98 -1.22
CA LEU A 54 -15.01 -3.27 -2.09
C LEU A 54 -14.89 -2.62 -3.48
N THR A 55 -14.29 -1.43 -3.56
CA THR A 55 -14.15 -0.71 -4.83
C THR A 55 -12.71 -0.67 -5.36
N SER A 56 -11.80 -1.41 -4.71
CA SER A 56 -10.36 -1.39 -4.99
C SER A 56 -9.75 0.02 -4.96
N LYS A 57 -10.27 0.93 -4.12
CA LYS A 57 -9.84 2.33 -4.08
C LYS A 57 -9.07 2.65 -2.82
N VAL A 58 -8.11 3.55 -2.95
CA VAL A 58 -7.42 4.19 -1.84
C VAL A 58 -7.58 5.71 -1.98
N LEU A 59 -7.92 6.36 -0.87
CA LEU A 59 -7.91 7.82 -0.76
C LEU A 59 -6.70 8.24 0.07
N ILE A 60 -5.94 9.20 -0.45
CA ILE A 60 -4.79 9.78 0.24
C ILE A 60 -4.98 11.28 0.34
N GLU A 61 -4.85 11.81 1.55
CA GLU A 61 -4.64 13.23 1.77
C GLU A 61 -3.16 13.51 2.00
N TYR A 62 -2.67 14.58 1.39
CA TYR A 62 -1.26 14.91 1.39
C TYR A 62 -1.03 16.43 1.46
N ASP A 63 0.20 16.80 1.79
CA ASP A 63 0.69 18.16 1.74
C ASP A 63 1.09 18.51 0.30
N LYS A 64 0.23 19.30 -0.38
CA LYS A 64 0.42 19.72 -1.77
C LYS A 64 1.65 20.59 -2.00
N ASP A 65 2.19 21.20 -0.94
CA ASP A 65 3.39 22.02 -1.02
C ASP A 65 4.67 21.17 -0.93
N LYS A 66 4.54 19.88 -0.56
CA LYS A 66 5.65 18.91 -0.44
C LYS A 66 5.63 17.82 -1.50
N LEU A 67 4.44 17.38 -1.91
CA LEU A 67 4.25 16.26 -2.83
C LEU A 67 3.35 16.63 -3.99
N LYS A 68 3.63 16.08 -5.16
CA LYS A 68 2.73 16.07 -6.31
C LYS A 68 2.01 14.73 -6.40
N GLU A 69 0.94 14.71 -7.16
CA GLU A 69 0.13 13.50 -7.42
C GLU A 69 0.99 12.34 -7.94
N GLN A 70 1.91 12.62 -8.85
CA GLN A 70 2.79 11.61 -9.44
C GLN A 70 3.75 11.00 -8.40
N ASP A 71 4.24 11.79 -7.42
CA ASP A 71 5.09 11.26 -6.35
C ASP A 71 4.37 10.19 -5.52
N ILE A 72 3.06 10.36 -5.33
CA ILE A 72 2.21 9.42 -4.60
C ILE A 72 1.94 8.17 -5.45
N VAL A 73 1.64 8.35 -6.74
CA VAL A 73 1.43 7.24 -7.68
C VAL A 73 2.68 6.37 -7.78
N ASP A 74 3.85 6.98 -7.94
CA ASP A 74 5.12 6.28 -8.05
C ASP A 74 5.47 5.55 -6.75
N TRP A 75 5.23 6.19 -5.60
CA TRP A 75 5.40 5.58 -4.29
C TRP A 75 4.54 4.33 -4.10
N LEU A 76 3.24 4.42 -4.42
CA LEU A 76 2.34 3.30 -4.31
C LEU A 76 2.63 2.20 -5.33
N ASN A 77 3.06 2.54 -6.55
CA ASN A 77 3.51 1.55 -7.51
C ASN A 77 4.76 0.79 -7.01
N LYS A 78 5.70 1.47 -6.34
CA LYS A 78 6.86 0.83 -5.71
C LYS A 78 6.42 -0.17 -4.64
N ILE A 79 5.58 0.26 -3.70
CA ILE A 79 5.04 -0.61 -2.64
C ILE A 79 4.28 -1.79 -3.25
N TRP A 80 3.37 -1.51 -4.19
CA TRP A 80 2.53 -2.53 -4.81
C TRP A 80 3.36 -3.57 -5.58
N LYS A 81 4.43 -3.12 -6.24
CA LYS A 81 5.33 -4.02 -6.95
C LYS A 81 6.02 -4.98 -5.98
N ILE A 82 6.52 -4.49 -4.85
CA ILE A 82 7.14 -5.33 -3.82
C ILE A 82 6.13 -6.35 -3.28
N ILE A 83 4.88 -5.94 -3.03
CA ILE A 83 3.83 -6.86 -2.56
C ILE A 83 3.56 -7.97 -3.58
N VAL A 84 3.36 -7.63 -4.85
CA VAL A 84 3.09 -8.60 -5.92
C VAL A 84 4.29 -9.50 -6.17
N ASP A 85 5.51 -8.97 -6.13
CA ASP A 85 6.73 -9.74 -6.37
C ASP A 85 7.05 -10.72 -5.21
N ASN A 86 6.41 -10.55 -4.04
CA ASN A 86 6.56 -11.39 -2.84
C ASN A 86 5.23 -12.04 -2.41
N GLU A 87 4.31 -12.29 -3.35
CA GLU A 87 2.98 -12.84 -3.06
C GLU A 87 3.02 -14.25 -2.43
N ASP A 88 4.07 -15.00 -2.73
CA ASP A 88 4.39 -16.30 -2.14
C ASP A 88 4.64 -16.25 -0.61
N VAL A 89 5.02 -15.09 -0.08
CA VAL A 89 5.24 -14.88 1.37
C VAL A 89 3.93 -14.89 2.17
N TYR A 90 2.77 -14.82 1.52
CA TYR A 90 1.48 -14.86 2.22
C TYR A 90 0.43 -15.77 1.57
N GLN A 91 0.61 -16.24 0.33
CA GLN A 91 -0.29 -17.22 -0.27
C GLN A 91 -0.10 -18.63 0.31
N GLY A 92 -1.21 -19.29 0.67
CA GLY A 92 -1.24 -20.70 1.09
C GLY A 92 -0.89 -20.99 2.55
N MET A 93 -0.71 -19.96 3.39
CA MET A 93 -0.32 -20.12 4.80
C MET A 93 -1.49 -20.35 5.75
N SER A 94 -1.19 -21.07 6.85
CA SER A 94 -2.09 -21.18 7.99
C SER A 94 -2.26 -19.81 8.69
N VAL A 95 -3.37 -19.62 9.40
CA VAL A 95 -3.67 -18.35 10.10
C VAL A 95 -2.56 -17.96 11.10
N ASP A 96 -1.94 -18.94 11.75
CA ASP A 96 -0.87 -18.71 12.74
C ASP A 96 0.46 -18.31 12.08
N ASP A 97 0.74 -18.83 10.88
CA ASP A 97 1.93 -18.46 10.11
C ASP A 97 1.79 -17.07 9.50
N VAL A 98 0.56 -16.68 9.13
CA VAL A 98 0.25 -15.35 8.59
C VAL A 98 0.67 -14.27 9.57
N ASP A 99 0.32 -14.34 10.86
CA ASP A 99 0.63 -13.26 11.80
C ASP A 99 2.14 -13.03 11.98
N LYS A 100 2.94 -14.10 12.01
CA LYS A 100 4.40 -14.02 12.11
C LYS A 100 5.04 -13.52 10.82
N ASN A 101 4.57 -14.01 9.68
CA ASN A 101 5.16 -13.70 8.37
C ASN A 101 4.76 -12.30 7.89
N VAL A 102 3.57 -11.83 8.23
CA VAL A 102 3.10 -10.48 7.93
C VAL A 102 3.97 -9.42 8.56
N LYS A 103 4.29 -9.56 9.86
CA LYS A 103 5.19 -8.62 10.54
C LYS A 103 6.56 -8.60 9.88
N ARG A 104 7.15 -9.78 9.64
CA ARG A 104 8.46 -9.91 8.97
C ARG A 104 8.45 -9.32 7.56
N PHE A 105 7.38 -9.57 6.81
CA PHE A 105 7.19 -9.03 5.47
C PHE A 105 7.12 -7.51 5.50
N PHE A 106 6.40 -6.90 6.45
CA PHE A 106 6.37 -5.45 6.59
C PHE A 106 7.70 -4.85 7.06
N GLU A 107 8.44 -5.53 7.93
CA GLU A 107 9.79 -5.12 8.31
C GLU A 107 10.75 -5.18 7.12
N MET A 108 10.67 -6.24 6.31
CA MET A 108 11.42 -6.36 5.05
C MET A 108 11.05 -5.25 4.07
N LEU A 109 9.75 -5.04 3.84
CA LEU A 109 9.26 -4.02 2.91
C LEU A 109 9.64 -2.61 3.38
N LYS A 110 9.58 -2.34 4.69
CA LYS A 110 10.10 -1.11 5.28
C LYS A 110 11.61 -0.96 5.01
N SER A 111 12.41 -2.00 5.23
CA SER A 111 13.85 -1.97 4.97
C SER A 111 14.20 -1.74 3.50
N GLU A 112 13.48 -2.36 2.56
CA GLU A 112 13.66 -2.11 1.11
C GLU A 112 13.31 -0.67 0.70
N LEU A 113 12.39 -0.05 1.43
CA LEU A 113 11.93 1.31 1.16
C LEU A 113 12.82 2.37 1.81
N GLU A 114 13.32 2.12 3.02
CA GLU A 114 14.29 2.97 3.72
C GLU A 114 15.70 2.84 3.11
N GLY A 115 15.97 1.71 2.44
CA GLY A 115 17.26 1.41 1.83
C GLY A 115 18.20 0.67 2.77
N ARG A 116 19.08 -0.13 2.18
CA ARG A 116 20.39 -0.45 2.76
C ARG A 116 21.21 0.83 2.91
#